data_AF-A0A4Y2X0W1-F1
#
_entry.id   AF-A0A4Y2X0W1-F1
#
_cell.length_a   1.000
_cell.length_b   1.000
_cell.length_c   1.000
_cell.angle_alpha   90.00
_cell.angle_beta   90.00
_cell.angle_gamma   90.00
#
_symmetry.space_group_name_H-M   'P 1'
#
loop_
_entity.id
_entity.type
_entity.pdbx_description
1 polymer ?
#
loop_
_entity_poly.entity_id
_entity_poly.type
_entity_poly.pdbx_seq_one_letter_code
_entity_poly.pdbx_strand_id
1 'polypeptide(L)'
;MKRYDGRTKPKPRPSKLAANPLPPVSEYKCLIRAQLGNKKLSTVVNAKDVNKFQLAYANLLKGNMDGLKKKDKKKVGTSTKATQ
;
A
#
# COMPACT_ATOMS: atom_id res chain seq x y z
N MET A 1 -1.37 3.88 2.16
CA MET A 1 -2.27 3.43 1.08
C MET A 1 -3.70 3.75 1.50
N LYS A 2 -4.51 4.41 0.67
CA LYS A 2 -5.91 4.76 0.98
C LYS A 2 -6.78 4.67 -0.28
N ARG A 3 -8.04 4.26 -0.16
CA ARG A 3 -9.01 4.36 -1.26
C ARG A 3 -9.09 5.79 -1.79
N TYR A 4 -9.08 5.93 -3.12
CA TYR A 4 -9.19 7.19 -3.81
C TYR A 4 -10.47 7.23 -4.65
N ASP A 5 -11.34 8.17 -4.35
CA ASP A 5 -12.64 8.31 -5.03
C ASP A 5 -12.59 9.30 -6.20
N GLY A 6 -11.41 9.67 -6.70
CA GLY A 6 -11.27 10.65 -7.81
C GLY A 6 -11.50 12.11 -7.43
N ARG A 7 -11.61 12.43 -6.13
CA ARG A 7 -11.90 13.79 -5.66
C ARG A 7 -10.71 14.73 -5.84
N THR A 8 -10.87 15.73 -6.70
CA THR A 8 -9.89 16.83 -6.91
C THR A 8 -10.28 18.11 -6.19
N LYS A 9 -11.52 18.20 -5.69
CA LYS A 9 -12.07 19.35 -4.98
C LYS A 9 -12.67 18.93 -3.62
N PRO A 10 -12.74 19.84 -2.63
CA PRO A 10 -13.43 19.59 -1.37
C PRO A 10 -14.90 19.21 -1.57
N LYS A 11 -15.49 18.45 -0.63
CA LYS A 11 -16.92 18.13 -0.66
C LYS A 11 -17.74 19.41 -0.41
N PRO A 12 -18.66 19.79 -1.31
CA PRO A 12 -19.52 20.96 -1.10
C PRO A 12 -20.38 20.84 0.17
N ARG A 13 -20.79 22.01 0.71
CA ARG A 13 -21.80 22.07 1.77
C ARG A 13 -23.13 21.45 1.29
N PRO A 14 -23.95 20.88 2.18
CA PRO A 14 -25.17 20.15 1.82
C PRO A 14 -26.10 20.94 0.88
N SER A 15 -26.28 22.24 1.14
CA SER A 15 -27.12 23.12 0.31
C SER A 15 -26.65 23.22 -1.15
N LYS A 16 -25.33 23.21 -1.38
CA LYS A 16 -24.74 23.23 -2.74
C LYS A 16 -24.68 21.85 -3.38
N LEU A 17 -24.69 20.78 -2.57
CA LEU A 17 -24.66 19.40 -3.05
C LEU A 17 -26.02 18.95 -3.60
N ALA A 18 -27.12 19.45 -3.02
CA ALA A 18 -28.47 19.23 -3.53
C ALA A 18 -28.70 19.94 -4.89
N ALA A 19 -28.11 21.12 -5.06
CA ALA A 19 -28.18 21.89 -6.31
C ALA A 19 -27.29 21.34 -7.44
N ASN A 20 -26.22 20.60 -7.09
CA ASN A 20 -25.31 19.99 -8.07
C ASN A 20 -24.72 18.67 -7.50
N PRO A 21 -25.34 17.52 -7.79
CA PRO A 21 -24.90 16.23 -7.29
C PRO A 21 -23.50 15.88 -7.81
N LEU A 22 -22.63 15.36 -6.94
CA LEU A 22 -21.35 14.83 -7.37
C LEU A 22 -21.56 13.53 -8.18
N PRO A 23 -20.82 13.33 -9.30
CA PRO A 23 -20.91 12.09 -10.04
C PRO A 23 -20.53 10.89 -9.17
N PRO A 24 -21.19 9.73 -9.35
CA PRO A 24 -20.89 8.53 -8.58
C PRO A 24 -19.46 8.06 -8.81
N VAL A 25 -18.88 7.41 -7.79
CA VAL A 25 -17.50 6.91 -7.84
C VAL A 25 -17.42 5.79 -8.89
N SER A 26 -16.93 6.14 -10.08
CA SER A 26 -16.99 5.28 -11.26
C SER A 26 -16.00 4.10 -11.23
N GLU A 27 -14.86 4.23 -10.56
CA GLU A 27 -13.81 3.21 -10.58
C GLU A 27 -13.09 3.10 -9.22
N TYR A 28 -12.79 1.87 -8.80
CA TYR A 28 -11.96 1.63 -7.62
C TYR A 28 -10.51 2.01 -7.91
N LYS A 29 -10.03 3.04 -7.21
CA LYS A 29 -8.65 3.53 -7.29
C LYS A 29 -8.03 3.58 -5.91
N CYS A 30 -6.71 3.45 -5.87
CA CYS A 30 -5.95 3.52 -4.62
C CYS A 30 -4.89 4.61 -4.68
N LEU A 31 -4.82 5.44 -3.65
CA LEU A 31 -3.80 6.47 -3.49
C LEU A 31 -2.67 5.94 -2.58
N ILE A 32 -1.48 5.93 -3.13
CA ILE A 32 -0.23 5.63 -2.44
C ILE A 32 0.49 6.96 -2.19
N ARG A 33 1.00 7.15 -0.97
CA ARG A 33 1.80 8.32 -0.59
C ARG A 33 3.04 7.85 0.15
N ALA A 34 4.17 8.47 -0.14
CA ALA A 34 5.43 8.28 0.58
C ALA A 34 6.02 9.67 0.89
N GLN A 35 6.71 9.78 2.01
CA GLN A 35 7.35 11.03 2.43
C GLN A 35 8.70 10.73 3.09
N LEU A 36 9.70 11.54 2.75
CA LEU A 36 10.99 11.58 3.44
C LEU A 36 11.27 13.04 3.80
N GLY A 37 11.05 13.41 5.07
CA GLY A 37 11.12 14.80 5.51
C GLY A 37 10.19 15.70 4.69
N ASN A 38 10.77 16.62 3.91
CA ASN A 38 10.03 17.55 3.06
C ASN A 38 9.71 17.02 1.65
N LYS A 39 10.33 15.90 1.23
CA LYS A 39 10.09 15.31 -0.09
C LYS A 39 8.83 14.43 -0.03
N LYS A 40 7.84 14.74 -0.86
CA LYS A 40 6.54 14.04 -0.91
C LYS A 40 6.31 13.46 -2.30
N LEU A 41 5.88 12.21 -2.34
CA LEU A 41 5.48 11.50 -3.56
C LEU A 41 4.07 10.95 -3.37
N SER A 42 3.24 11.06 -4.41
CA SER A 42 1.91 10.47 -4.42
C SER A 42 1.56 9.92 -5.79
N THR A 43 0.96 8.73 -5.83
CA THR A 43 0.50 8.11 -7.08
C THR A 43 -0.86 7.45 -6.88
N VAL A 44 -1.66 7.46 -7.95
CA VAL A 44 -2.97 6.80 -8.00
C VAL A 44 -2.84 5.52 -8.82
N VAL A 45 -3.21 4.40 -8.23
CA VAL A 45 -3.22 3.08 -8.86
C VAL A 45 -4.66 2.75 -9.26
N ASN A 46 -4.87 2.49 -10.55
CA ASN A 46 -6.14 2.02 -11.08
C ASN A 46 -6.25 0.50 -10.96
N ALA A 47 -7.48 -0.03 -10.90
CA ALA A 47 -7.73 -1.47 -10.81
C ALA A 47 -7.00 -2.30 -11.88
N LYS A 48 -6.89 -1.77 -13.11
CA LYS A 48 -6.23 -2.44 -14.25
C LYS A 48 -4.73 -2.67 -14.03
N ASP A 49 -4.07 -1.78 -13.30
CA ASP A 49 -2.62 -1.78 -13.14
C ASP A 49 -2.16 -2.37 -11.80
N VAL A 50 -3.09 -2.82 -10.95
CA VAL A 50 -2.80 -3.33 -9.61
C VAL A 50 -1.80 -4.47 -9.63
N ASN A 51 -1.95 -5.43 -10.55
CA ASN A 51 -1.05 -6.60 -10.61
C ASN A 51 0.39 -6.20 -10.94
N LYS A 52 0.57 -5.31 -11.93
CA LYS A 52 1.89 -4.80 -12.32
C LYS A 52 2.51 -3.97 -11.19
N PHE A 53 1.72 -3.07 -10.60
CA PHE A 53 2.15 -2.25 -9.49
C PHE A 53 2.56 -3.09 -8.29
N GLN A 54 1.77 -4.11 -7.93
CA GLN A 54 2.03 -4.97 -6.78
C GLN A 54 3.37 -5.73 -6.92
N LEU A 55 3.65 -6.29 -8.10
CA LEU A 55 4.92 -6.99 -8.35
C LEU A 55 6.13 -6.05 -8.19
N ALA A 56 6.10 -4.90 -8.85
CA ALA A 56 7.18 -3.92 -8.77
C ALA A 56 7.33 -3.36 -7.35
N TYR A 57 6.21 -3.04 -6.69
CA TYR A 57 6.18 -2.48 -5.34
C TYR A 57 6.69 -3.48 -4.30
N ALA A 58 6.31 -4.75 -4.39
CA ALA A 58 6.79 -5.79 -3.48
C ALA A 58 8.30 -6.01 -3.62
N ASN A 59 8.81 -6.05 -4.85
CA ASN A 59 10.24 -6.18 -5.11
C ASN A 59 11.03 -4.99 -4.56
N LEU A 60 10.53 -3.77 -4.76
CA LEU A 60 11.11 -2.55 -4.20
C LEU A 60 11.18 -2.62 -2.67
N LEU A 61 10.08 -2.97 -2.00
CA LEU A 61 10.04 -3.06 -0.55
C LEU A 61 10.98 -4.15 -0.01
N LYS A 62 10.95 -5.34 -0.60
CA LYS A 62 11.80 -6.46 -0.18
C LYS A 62 13.29 -6.15 -0.36
N GLY A 63 13.66 -5.43 -1.42
CA GLY A 63 15.05 -5.05 -1.69
C GLY A 63 15.59 -3.93 -0.80
N ASN A 64 14.72 -3.05 -0.27
CA ASN A 64 15.15 -1.86 0.48
C ASN A 64 14.88 -1.94 2.01
N MET A 65 14.13 -2.94 2.49
CA MET A 65 13.83 -3.14 3.93
C MET A 65 14.62 -4.32 4.52
N ASP A 66 15.93 -4.31 4.35
CA ASP A 66 16.85 -5.39 4.75
C ASP A 66 17.45 -5.21 6.16
N GLY A 67 17.42 -3.99 6.70
CA GLY A 67 17.99 -3.65 8.01
C GLY A 67 17.25 -4.16 9.25
N LEU A 68 16.31 -5.11 9.12
CA LEU A 68 15.58 -5.68 10.26
C LEU A 68 16.38 -6.81 10.92
N LYS A 69 16.21 -6.99 12.24
CA LYS A 69 16.83 -8.12 12.96
C LYS A 69 16.38 -9.45 12.34
N LYS A 70 17.34 -10.30 12.00
CA LYS A 70 17.04 -11.65 11.51
C LYS A 70 16.32 -12.43 12.61
N LYS A 71 15.30 -13.20 12.23
CA LYS A 71 14.63 -14.10 13.16
C LYS A 71 15.68 -15.07 13.72
N ASP A 72 15.80 -15.12 15.04
CA ASP A 72 16.69 -16.04 15.72
C ASP A 72 16.32 -17.47 15.30
N LYS A 73 17.27 -18.18 14.68
CA LYS A 73 17.08 -19.60 14.38
C LYS A 73 17.03 -20.32 15.72
N LYS A 74 15.83 -20.68 16.18
CA LYS A 74 15.69 -21.66 17.25
C LYS A 74 16.39 -22.92 16.74
N LYS A 75 17.57 -23.24 17.30
CA LYS A 75 18.26 -24.50 17.02
C LYS A 75 17.25 -25.58 17.39
N VAL A 76 16.61 -26.20 16.41
CA VAL A 76 15.95 -27.48 16.62
C VAL A 76 17.10 -28.39 17.00
N GLY A 77 17.21 -28.69 18.28
CA GLY A 77 18.24 -29.58 18.79
C GLY A 77 18.14 -30.88 18.03
N THR A 78 19.13 -31.16 17.19
CA THR A 78 19.42 -32.52 16.76
C THR A 78 19.84 -33.28 18.01
N SER A 79 18.86 -33.85 18.72
CA SER A 79 19.13 -34.99 19.59
C SER A 79 19.41 -36.18 18.67
N THR A 80 20.66 -36.32 18.24
CA THR A 80 21.20 -37.62 17.85
C THR A 80 21.10 -38.52 19.08
N LYS A 81 20.05 -39.34 19.15
CA LYS A 81 20.05 -40.52 20.02
C LYS A 81 20.98 -41.54 19.36
N ALA A 82 22.14 -41.75 19.97
CA ALA A 82 22.94 -42.93 19.76
C ALA A 82 22.23 -44.11 20.45
N THR A 83 22.07 -45.22 19.75
CA THR A 83 21.82 -46.55 20.33
C THR A 83 22.61 -47.57 19.51
N GLN A 84 23.22 -48.50 20.26
CA GLN A 84 24.21 -49.51 19.89
C GLN A 84 23.73 -50.53 18.87
#